data_AF-A0A453HDT3-F1
#
_entry.id   AF-A0A453HDT3-F1
#
_cell.length_a   1.000
_cell.length_b   1.000
_cell.length_c   1.000
_cell.angle_alpha   90.00
_cell.angle_beta   90.00
_cell.angle_gamma   90.00
#
_symmetry.space_group_name_H-M   'P 1'
#
loop_
_entity.id
_entity.type
_entity.pdbx_description
1 polymer ?
#
loop_
_entity_poly.entity_id
_entity_poly.type
_entity_poly.pdbx_seq_one_letter_code
_entity_poly.pdbx_strand_id
1 'polypeptide(L)'
;ELPLDPSLSRTLIEANELGCLSQALTVAAVLSAEITLRQTRSKEMEGKRKRQQLPDGSGWGDHVQLLQIFESWDQADYDPRWCSDHDLQVRGMKFSKDVRNQLSQIIQKIAKGPTDLQARRGRKSDPDYRKLRRALCVGYGNQLAERMIHHNGYHTVGYRTQLVQVHPSSVLEGDEYGKLPVYVVYHELINTTRPFMRNVCGVEQTWVKPILKKLEKLNINKLSGGSSALTDSGPLEEKQPGSPTKAAAAKQSDVDSKIQAARERYLARKGKK
;
A
#
# COMPACT_ATOMS: atom_id res chain seq x y z
N GLU A 1 -22.81 -12.00 6.93
CA GLU A 1 -22.10 -10.70 6.91
C GLU A 1 -20.92 -10.78 7.86
N LEU A 2 -19.77 -10.22 7.49
CA LEU A 2 -18.57 -10.20 8.34
C LEU A 2 -18.44 -8.79 8.97
N PRO A 3 -18.08 -8.67 10.25
CA PRO A 3 -17.90 -7.37 10.91
C PRO A 3 -16.52 -6.77 10.56
N LEU A 4 -16.21 -6.65 9.28
CA LEU A 4 -14.93 -6.18 8.74
C LEU A 4 -15.16 -5.22 7.59
N ASP A 5 -14.15 -4.42 7.29
CA ASP A 5 -14.15 -3.59 6.09
C ASP A 5 -14.41 -4.43 4.82
N PRO A 6 -15.11 -3.89 3.81
CA PRO A 6 -15.41 -4.61 2.58
C PRO A 6 -14.17 -5.21 1.90
N SER A 7 -13.03 -4.50 1.89
CA SER A 7 -11.77 -4.98 1.32
C SER A 7 -11.21 -6.21 2.05
N LEU A 8 -11.26 -6.19 3.39
CA LEU A 8 -10.86 -7.33 4.23
C LEU A 8 -11.82 -8.50 4.07
N SER A 9 -13.13 -8.24 4.07
CA SER A 9 -14.17 -9.25 3.84
C SER A 9 -13.97 -9.93 2.48
N ARG A 10 -13.70 -9.17 1.42
CA ARG A 10 -13.41 -9.71 0.09
C ARG A 10 -12.11 -10.52 0.06
N THR A 11 -11.08 -10.07 0.78
CA THR A 11 -9.82 -10.81 0.95
C THR A 11 -10.07 -12.19 1.56
N LEU A 12 -10.89 -12.28 2.62
CA LEU A 12 -11.19 -13.56 3.28
C LEU A 12 -11.96 -14.52 2.38
N ILE A 13 -12.89 -14.02 1.56
CA ILE A 13 -13.61 -14.83 0.57
C ILE A 13 -12.64 -15.42 -0.45
N GLU A 14 -11.75 -14.59 -1.03
CA GLU A 14 -10.75 -15.05 -1.99
C GLU A 14 -9.73 -16.01 -1.33
N ALA A 15 -9.34 -15.75 -0.09
CA ALA A 15 -8.41 -16.59 0.65
C ALA A 15 -8.97 -17.99 0.91
N ASN A 16 -10.29 -18.11 1.09
CA ASN A 16 -10.98 -19.39 1.19
C ASN A 16 -10.87 -20.20 -0.12
N GLU A 17 -11.07 -19.55 -1.26
CA GLU A 17 -10.92 -20.19 -2.59
C GLU A 17 -9.47 -20.63 -2.87
N LEU A 18 -8.49 -19.85 -2.40
CA LEU A 18 -7.07 -20.13 -2.59
C LEU A 18 -6.47 -21.10 -1.54
N GLY A 19 -7.24 -21.49 -0.52
CA GLY A 19 -6.77 -22.34 0.58
C GLY A 19 -5.70 -21.68 1.47
N CYS A 20 -5.85 -20.37 1.74
CA CYS A 20 -4.97 -19.60 2.63
C CYS A 20 -5.75 -18.80 3.68
N LEU A 21 -6.93 -19.31 4.05
CA LEU A 21 -7.87 -18.61 4.92
C LEU A 21 -7.32 -18.38 6.33
N SER A 22 -6.61 -19.34 6.91
CA SER A 22 -6.04 -19.19 8.27
C SER A 22 -5.02 -18.04 8.34
N GLN A 23 -4.21 -17.86 7.29
CA GLN A 23 -3.26 -16.75 7.16
C GLN A 23 -4.01 -15.42 6.99
N ALA A 24 -4.98 -15.38 6.08
CA ALA A 24 -5.76 -14.17 5.84
C ALA A 24 -6.58 -13.72 7.07
N LEU A 25 -7.13 -14.68 7.84
CA LEU A 25 -7.79 -14.41 9.12
C LEU A 25 -6.86 -13.77 10.14
N THR A 26 -5.63 -14.25 10.22
CA THR A 26 -4.62 -13.72 11.12
C THR A 26 -4.25 -12.29 10.74
N VAL A 27 -3.99 -12.05 9.45
CA VAL A 27 -3.70 -10.70 8.94
C VAL A 27 -4.87 -9.75 9.17
N ALA A 28 -6.10 -10.17 8.84
CA ALA A 28 -7.30 -9.36 9.08
C ALA A 28 -7.44 -8.97 10.56
N ALA A 29 -7.25 -9.93 11.47
CA ALA A 29 -7.37 -9.68 12.90
C ALA A 29 -6.28 -8.75 13.47
N VAL A 30 -5.06 -8.85 12.94
CA VAL A 30 -3.94 -7.98 13.33
C VAL A 30 -4.14 -6.55 12.79
N LEU A 31 -4.61 -6.41 11.55
CA LEU A 31 -4.93 -5.12 10.95
C LEU A 31 -6.08 -4.43 11.69
N SER A 32 -7.15 -5.16 12.03
CA SER A 32 -8.28 -4.63 12.82
C SER A 32 -7.91 -4.20 14.25
N ALA A 33 -6.78 -4.68 14.78
CA ALA A 33 -6.26 -4.27 16.08
C ALA A 33 -5.32 -3.06 16.01
N GLU A 34 -5.03 -2.56 14.80
CA GLU A 34 -4.13 -1.44 14.53
C GLU A 34 -2.78 -1.55 15.25
N ILE A 35 -2.21 -2.76 15.31
CA ILE A 35 -0.95 -2.98 16.02
C ILE A 35 0.13 -2.10 15.42
N THR A 36 0.58 -1.14 16.21
CA THR A 36 1.68 -0.26 15.82
C THR A 36 2.99 -0.92 16.20
N LEU A 37 3.72 -1.41 15.19
CA LEU A 37 5.08 -1.87 15.36
C LEU A 37 5.94 -0.65 15.72
N ARG A 38 6.45 -0.61 16.94
CA ARG A 38 7.42 0.41 17.36
C ARG A 38 8.72 0.12 16.66
N GLN A 39 8.99 0.81 15.56
CA GLN A 39 10.33 0.83 15.02
C GLN A 39 11.23 1.54 16.02
N THR A 40 12.11 0.78 16.68
CA THR A 40 13.27 1.34 17.35
C THR A 40 14.19 1.90 16.28
N ARG A 41 13.93 3.13 15.83
CA ARG A 41 14.97 3.91 15.17
C ARG A 41 16.16 3.91 16.11
N SER A 42 17.27 3.38 15.62
CA SER A 42 18.63 3.54 16.12
C SER A 42 18.71 4.33 17.44
N LYS A 43 18.65 3.63 18.56
CA LYS A 43 19.38 4.06 19.75
C LYS A 43 20.49 3.05 19.96
N GLU A 44 21.64 3.35 19.37
CA GLU A 44 22.95 2.87 19.80
C GLU A 44 23.31 3.31 21.24
N MET A 45 22.38 3.86 22.02
CA MET A 45 22.65 4.22 23.41
C MET A 45 21.64 3.56 24.35
N GLU A 46 22.24 2.85 25.31
CA GLU A 46 21.70 2.35 26.58
C GLU A 46 21.18 0.90 26.62
N GLY A 47 22.10 0.00 27.02
CA GLY A 47 21.83 -0.87 28.16
C GLY A 47 21.19 -2.25 27.91
N LYS A 48 22.06 -3.26 27.74
CA LYS A 48 21.99 -4.58 28.41
C LYS A 48 20.72 -5.47 28.27
N ARG A 49 20.09 -5.57 27.10
CA ARG A 49 19.45 -6.85 26.69
C ARG A 49 19.68 -7.07 25.20
N LYS A 50 20.12 -8.28 24.81
CA LYS A 50 20.11 -8.73 23.42
C LYS A 50 18.64 -8.80 22.99
N ARG A 51 18.12 -7.70 22.44
CA ARG A 51 16.75 -7.63 21.94
C ARG A 51 16.65 -8.52 20.70
N GLN A 52 15.58 -9.29 20.60
CA GLN A 52 15.35 -10.17 19.46
C GLN A 52 14.76 -9.36 18.31
N GLN A 53 15.25 -9.60 17.11
CA GLN A 53 14.78 -8.90 15.92
C GLN A 53 13.42 -9.47 15.51
N LEU A 54 12.49 -8.58 15.17
CA LEU A 54 11.22 -8.98 14.57
C LEU A 54 11.47 -9.60 13.17
N PRO A 55 10.59 -10.49 12.70
CA PRO A 55 10.63 -10.97 11.32
C PRO A 55 10.63 -9.80 10.32
N ASP A 56 11.30 -9.98 9.19
CA ASP A 56 11.46 -8.98 8.12
C ASP A 56 10.31 -9.01 7.08
N GLY A 57 9.34 -9.91 7.22
CA GLY A 57 8.30 -10.11 6.21
C GLY A 57 8.79 -10.83 4.96
N SER A 58 9.98 -11.43 5.01
CA SER A 58 10.64 -12.16 3.91
C SER A 58 10.74 -11.33 2.61
N GLY A 59 10.93 -10.01 2.74
CA GLY A 59 10.99 -9.07 1.62
C GLY A 59 9.67 -8.83 0.88
N TRP A 60 8.57 -9.47 1.31
CA TRP A 60 7.27 -9.35 0.64
C TRP A 60 6.43 -8.16 1.12
N GLY A 61 6.65 -7.73 2.35
CA GLY A 61 6.06 -6.53 2.94
C GLY A 61 5.38 -6.75 4.30
N ASP A 62 4.74 -5.69 4.78
CA ASP A 62 4.24 -5.54 6.15
C ASP A 62 3.16 -6.57 6.49
N HIS A 63 2.27 -6.89 5.55
CA HIS A 63 1.21 -7.88 5.77
C HIS A 63 1.78 -9.26 6.11
N VAL A 64 2.88 -9.64 5.46
CA VAL A 64 3.56 -10.92 5.72
C VAL A 64 4.32 -10.85 7.04
N GLN A 65 4.95 -9.71 7.35
CA GLN A 65 5.58 -9.50 8.65
C GLN A 65 4.56 -9.63 9.80
N LEU A 66 3.39 -9.00 9.70
CA LEU A 66 2.34 -9.09 10.72
C LEU A 66 1.89 -10.53 10.95
N LEU A 67 1.77 -11.32 9.88
CA LEU A 67 1.49 -12.75 9.98
C LEU A 67 2.62 -13.49 10.73
N GLN A 68 3.88 -13.28 10.33
CA GLN A 68 5.03 -13.94 10.95
C GLN A 68 5.17 -13.60 12.44
N ILE A 69 4.90 -12.35 12.82
CA ILE A 69 4.89 -11.91 14.21
C ILE A 69 3.83 -12.68 15.01
N PHE A 70 2.61 -12.77 14.49
CA PHE A 70 1.53 -13.50 15.16
C PHE A 70 1.83 -15.01 15.25
N GLU A 71 2.35 -15.61 14.18
CA GLU A 71 2.74 -17.03 14.17
C GLU A 71 3.89 -17.33 15.15
N SER A 72 4.85 -16.41 15.27
CA SER A 72 5.95 -16.55 16.24
C SER A 72 5.44 -16.43 17.68
N TRP A 73 4.46 -15.56 17.92
CA TRP A 73 3.81 -15.43 19.22
C TRP A 73 2.94 -16.65 19.57
N ASP A 74 2.25 -17.25 18.60
CA ASP A 74 1.52 -18.52 18.77
C ASP A 74 2.47 -19.69 19.09
N GLN A 75 3.65 -19.73 18.47
CA GLN A 75 4.71 -20.71 18.81
C GLN A 75 5.29 -20.51 20.21
N ALA A 76 5.26 -19.29 20.73
CA ALA A 76 5.64 -18.96 22.09
C ALA A 76 4.46 -19.10 23.09
N ASP A 77 3.43 -19.88 22.74
CA ASP A 77 2.23 -20.11 23.56
C ASP A 77 1.54 -18.83 24.05
N TYR A 78 1.59 -17.77 23.24
CA TYR A 78 1.01 -16.46 23.55
C TYR A 78 1.62 -15.77 24.79
N ASP A 79 2.90 -16.04 25.10
CA ASP A 79 3.58 -15.44 26.25
C ASP A 79 3.62 -13.89 26.16
N PRO A 80 3.09 -13.15 27.17
CA PRO A 80 3.22 -11.70 27.24
C PRO A 80 4.68 -11.20 27.33
N ARG A 81 5.59 -12.02 27.89
CA ARG A 81 7.02 -11.67 27.99
C ARG A 81 7.66 -11.62 26.61
N TRP A 82 7.28 -12.55 25.72
CA TRP A 82 7.73 -12.54 24.32
C TRP A 82 7.39 -11.21 23.63
N CYS A 83 6.18 -10.68 23.81
CA CYS A 83 5.80 -9.37 23.29
C CYS A 83 6.68 -8.23 23.84
N SER A 84 7.02 -8.31 25.14
CA SER A 84 7.85 -7.30 25.80
C SER A 84 9.29 -7.33 25.29
N ASP A 85 9.83 -8.52 25.03
CA ASP A 85 11.19 -8.71 24.51
C ASP A 85 11.34 -8.24 23.05
N HIS A 86 10.22 -8.14 22.32
CA HIS A 86 10.15 -7.67 20.92
C HIS A 86 9.50 -6.27 20.77
N ASP A 87 9.37 -5.51 21.87
CA ASP A 87 8.81 -4.15 21.89
C ASP A 87 7.35 -4.03 21.35
N LEU A 88 6.59 -5.12 21.37
CA LEU A 88 5.19 -5.20 20.92
C LEU A 88 4.20 -4.79 22.03
N GLN A 89 3.04 -4.27 21.64
CA GLN A 89 1.97 -3.94 22.58
C GLN A 89 1.18 -5.19 22.95
N VAL A 90 1.37 -5.71 24.18
CA VAL A 90 0.67 -6.90 24.70
C VAL A 90 -0.85 -6.80 24.55
N ARG A 91 -1.43 -5.63 24.84
CA ARG A 91 -2.88 -5.41 24.71
C ARG A 91 -3.36 -5.59 23.26
N GLY A 92 -2.62 -5.04 22.30
CA GLY A 92 -2.94 -5.17 20.88
C GLY A 92 -2.87 -6.62 20.41
N MET A 93 -1.81 -7.35 20.77
CA MET A 93 -1.66 -8.77 20.42
C MET A 93 -2.78 -9.64 20.99
N LYS A 94 -3.15 -9.46 22.27
CA LYS A 94 -4.28 -10.17 22.89
C LYS A 94 -5.59 -9.85 22.18
N PHE A 95 -5.85 -8.58 21.89
CA PHE A 95 -7.04 -8.18 21.14
C PHE A 95 -7.09 -8.81 19.74
N SER A 96 -5.98 -8.86 19.00
CA SER A 96 -5.92 -9.55 17.71
C SER A 96 -6.23 -11.05 17.82
N LYS A 97 -5.78 -11.71 18.89
CA LYS A 97 -6.12 -13.12 19.14
C LYS A 97 -7.63 -13.29 19.33
N ASP A 98 -8.25 -12.42 20.12
CA ASP A 98 -9.69 -12.46 20.37
C ASP A 98 -10.49 -12.21 19.10
N VAL A 99 -10.12 -11.19 18.31
CA VAL A 99 -10.71 -10.90 17.00
C VAL A 99 -10.56 -12.09 16.05
N ARG A 100 -9.37 -12.69 15.96
CA ARG A 100 -9.13 -13.89 15.12
C ARG A 100 -10.05 -15.03 15.50
N ASN A 101 -10.23 -15.29 16.81
CA ASN A 101 -11.11 -16.34 17.31
C ASN A 101 -12.58 -16.05 16.95
N GLN A 102 -13.03 -14.81 17.13
CA GLN A 102 -14.39 -14.39 16.76
C GLN A 102 -14.64 -14.55 15.26
N LEU A 103 -13.72 -14.07 14.42
CA LEU A 103 -13.82 -14.20 12.97
C LEU A 103 -13.84 -15.67 12.53
N SER A 104 -13.00 -16.52 13.13
CA SER A 104 -13.01 -17.96 12.86
C SER A 104 -14.37 -18.58 13.18
N GLN A 105 -14.97 -18.25 14.33
CA GLN A 105 -16.29 -18.75 14.70
C GLN A 105 -17.40 -18.27 13.74
N ILE A 106 -17.34 -17.00 13.31
CA ILE A 106 -18.30 -16.46 12.35
C ILE A 106 -18.19 -17.18 11.00
N ILE A 107 -16.97 -17.35 10.49
CA ILE A 107 -16.75 -18.05 9.21
C ILE A 107 -17.20 -19.51 9.29
N GLN A 108 -16.93 -20.22 10.40
CA GLN A 108 -17.44 -21.59 10.60
C GLN A 108 -18.96 -21.67 10.51
N LYS A 109 -19.66 -20.71 11.13
CA LYS A 109 -21.13 -20.64 11.09
C LYS A 109 -21.66 -20.36 9.68
N ILE A 110 -20.96 -19.52 8.91
CA ILE A 110 -21.38 -19.13 7.56
C ILE A 110 -21.05 -20.23 6.53
N ALA A 111 -19.87 -20.84 6.61
CA ALA A 111 -19.32 -21.67 5.54
C ALA A 111 -20.01 -23.04 5.37
N LYS A 112 -20.75 -23.54 6.38
CA LYS A 112 -21.48 -24.83 6.35
C LYS A 112 -20.71 -25.98 5.65
N GLY A 113 -19.37 -26.01 5.73
CA GLY A 113 -18.51 -26.91 4.97
C GLY A 113 -17.06 -26.94 5.51
N PRO A 114 -16.22 -27.87 5.03
CA PRO A 114 -14.85 -28.03 5.51
C PRO A 114 -14.04 -26.77 5.16
N THR A 115 -13.70 -26.01 6.20
CA THR A 115 -12.95 -24.78 6.07
C THR A 115 -11.54 -25.03 6.62
N ASP A 116 -10.50 -24.68 5.86
CA ASP A 116 -9.11 -24.79 6.30
C ASP A 116 -8.76 -23.70 7.32
N LEU A 117 -9.28 -23.86 8.53
CA LEU A 117 -9.09 -22.95 9.65
C LEU A 117 -7.91 -23.36 10.53
N GLN A 118 -7.48 -24.62 10.43
CA GLN A 118 -6.34 -25.11 11.16
C GLN A 118 -5.07 -24.53 10.53
N ALA A 119 -4.49 -23.53 11.21
CA ALA A 119 -3.12 -23.15 10.93
C ALA A 119 -2.24 -24.38 11.17
N ARG A 120 -1.69 -24.97 10.11
CA ARG A 120 -0.62 -25.96 10.27
C ARG A 120 0.49 -25.31 11.09
N ARG A 121 0.75 -25.84 12.30
CA ARG A 121 1.84 -25.41 13.17
C ARG A 121 3.17 -25.74 12.47
N GLY A 122 3.72 -24.76 11.79
CA GLY A 122 4.95 -24.88 11.02
C GLY A 122 5.22 -23.59 10.26
N ARG A 123 6.50 -23.25 10.08
CA ARG A 123 6.90 -22.09 9.28
C ARG A 123 6.30 -22.22 7.89
N LYS A 124 5.58 -21.18 7.47
CA LYS A 124 4.99 -21.11 6.14
C LYS A 124 6.08 -20.95 5.09
N SER A 125 5.79 -21.49 3.92
CA SER A 125 6.68 -21.45 2.76
C SER A 125 6.32 -20.26 1.86
N ASP A 126 7.24 -19.84 0.99
CA ASP A 126 6.97 -18.78 -0.01
C ASP A 126 5.69 -19.00 -0.83
N PRO A 127 5.32 -20.24 -1.24
CA PRO A 127 4.04 -20.53 -1.87
C PRO A 127 2.80 -20.11 -1.05
N ASP A 128 2.85 -20.22 0.27
CA ASP A 128 1.74 -19.85 1.15
C ASP A 128 1.59 -18.33 1.23
N TYR A 129 2.71 -17.61 1.32
CA TYR A 129 2.72 -16.15 1.24
C TYR A 129 2.21 -15.68 -0.12
N ARG A 130 2.60 -16.33 -1.22
CA ARG A 130 2.11 -16.00 -2.56
C ARG A 130 0.58 -16.04 -2.66
N LYS A 131 -0.06 -17.07 -2.09
CA LYS A 131 -1.53 -17.20 -2.04
C LYS A 131 -2.18 -16.07 -1.24
N LEU A 132 -1.64 -15.76 -0.07
CA LEU A 132 -2.10 -14.65 0.77
C LEU A 132 -2.00 -13.31 0.05
N ARG A 133 -0.86 -13.00 -0.57
CA ARG A 133 -0.67 -11.76 -1.34
C ARG A 133 -1.64 -11.66 -2.51
N ARG A 134 -1.92 -12.77 -3.19
CA ARG A 134 -2.93 -12.82 -4.24
C ARG A 134 -4.33 -12.51 -3.69
N ALA A 135 -4.70 -13.10 -2.55
CA ALA A 135 -5.97 -12.80 -1.88
C ALA A 135 -6.08 -11.32 -1.50
N LEU A 136 -5.01 -10.75 -0.92
CA LEU A 136 -4.92 -9.33 -0.59
C LEU A 136 -5.06 -8.46 -1.84
N CYS A 137 -4.40 -8.82 -2.95
CA CYS A 137 -4.50 -8.10 -4.22
C CYS A 137 -5.94 -8.01 -4.73
N VAL A 138 -6.71 -9.09 -4.60
CA VAL A 138 -8.12 -9.12 -5.04
C VAL A 138 -9.02 -8.35 -4.09
N GLY A 139 -8.81 -8.50 -2.77
CA GLY A 139 -9.63 -7.81 -1.77
C GLY A 139 -9.40 -6.29 -1.74
N TYR A 140 -8.15 -5.87 -1.89
CA TYR A 140 -7.72 -4.47 -1.93
C TYR A 140 -7.58 -3.94 -3.37
N GLY A 141 -8.39 -4.42 -4.30
CA GLY A 141 -8.28 -4.02 -5.72
C GLY A 141 -8.44 -2.52 -5.98
N ASN A 142 -9.08 -1.79 -5.06
CA ASN A 142 -9.21 -0.32 -5.08
C ASN A 142 -8.08 0.43 -4.35
N GLN A 143 -7.17 -0.27 -3.68
CA GLN A 143 -6.04 0.26 -2.91
C GLN A 143 -4.72 -0.30 -3.46
N LEU A 144 -4.58 -0.18 -4.78
CA LEU A 144 -3.38 -0.55 -5.51
C LEU A 144 -2.55 0.70 -5.79
N ALA A 145 -1.24 0.54 -5.86
CA ALA A 145 -0.34 1.60 -6.30
C ALA A 145 0.72 1.07 -7.25
N GLU A 146 1.03 1.86 -8.27
CA GLU A 146 2.04 1.56 -9.30
C GLU A 146 3.28 2.43 -9.09
N ARG A 147 4.44 1.80 -9.09
CA ARG A 147 5.73 2.48 -8.92
C ARG A 147 6.10 3.27 -10.17
N MET A 148 6.68 4.43 -9.97
CA MET A 148 7.22 5.25 -11.05
C MET A 148 8.51 4.63 -11.63
N ILE A 149 8.77 4.90 -12.90
CA ILE A 149 9.83 4.22 -13.69
C ILE A 149 11.23 4.49 -13.12
N HIS A 150 11.47 5.73 -12.67
CA HIS A 150 12.80 6.21 -12.31
C HIS A 150 12.99 6.47 -10.80
N HIS A 151 11.98 6.26 -9.96
CA HIS A 151 12.09 6.46 -8.52
C HIS A 151 11.10 5.61 -7.72
N ASN A 152 11.39 5.39 -6.43
CA ASN A 152 10.57 4.60 -5.51
C ASN A 152 9.30 5.33 -5.00
N GLY A 153 8.78 6.27 -5.81
CA GLY A 153 7.47 6.87 -5.57
C GLY A 153 6.41 6.09 -6.32
N TYR A 154 5.18 6.19 -5.85
CA TYR A 154 4.05 5.43 -6.35
C TYR A 154 2.91 6.35 -6.76
N HIS A 155 2.17 5.94 -7.78
CA HIS A 155 0.89 6.50 -8.15
C HIS A 155 -0.22 5.57 -7.68
N THR A 156 -1.19 6.11 -6.93
CA THR A 156 -2.39 5.34 -6.58
C THR A 156 -3.19 5.00 -7.83
N VAL A 157 -3.65 3.76 -7.90
CA VAL A 157 -4.50 3.23 -8.96
C VAL A 157 -5.95 3.43 -8.54
N GLY A 158 -6.74 4.13 -9.35
CA GLY A 158 -8.16 4.34 -9.08
C GLY A 158 -8.65 5.70 -9.56
N TYR A 159 -9.70 6.22 -8.92
CA TYR A 159 -10.37 7.46 -9.33
C TYR A 159 -9.49 8.71 -9.25
N ARG A 160 -8.65 8.79 -8.22
CA ARG A 160 -7.75 9.92 -7.97
C ARG A 160 -6.33 9.40 -7.88
N THR A 161 -5.59 9.60 -8.95
CA THR A 161 -4.16 9.34 -8.98
C THR A 161 -3.45 10.38 -8.13
N GLN A 162 -2.82 9.93 -7.05
CA GLN A 162 -2.02 10.76 -6.16
C GLN A 162 -0.60 10.20 -6.12
N LEU A 163 0.38 11.10 -6.06
CA LEU A 163 1.76 10.73 -5.80
C LEU A 163 1.94 10.43 -4.31
N VAL A 164 2.34 9.21 -4.00
CA VAL A 164 2.47 8.68 -2.65
C VAL A 164 3.82 7.97 -2.50
N GLN A 165 4.30 7.85 -1.25
CA GLN A 165 5.52 7.11 -0.93
C GLN A 165 5.22 5.99 0.05
N VAL A 166 6.04 4.94 0.05
CA VAL A 166 5.97 3.92 1.11
C VAL A 166 6.40 4.58 2.43
N HIS A 167 5.61 4.38 3.48
CA HIS A 167 5.93 4.94 4.78
C HIS A 167 7.27 4.37 5.30
N PRO A 168 8.15 5.18 5.92
CA PRO A 168 9.44 4.69 6.43
C PRO A 168 9.32 3.56 7.46
N SER A 169 8.13 3.35 8.03
CA SER A 169 7.89 2.24 8.96
C SER A 169 7.70 0.87 8.29
N SER A 170 7.56 0.84 6.97
CA SER A 170 7.37 -0.41 6.24
C SER A 170 8.68 -1.20 6.20
N VAL A 171 8.55 -2.53 6.19
CA VAL A 171 9.66 -3.46 5.97
C VAL A 171 9.80 -3.88 4.51
N LEU A 172 9.11 -3.21 3.59
CA LEU A 172 9.24 -3.49 2.18
C LEU A 172 10.64 -3.16 1.68
N GLU A 173 11.41 -4.19 1.35
CA GLU A 173 12.77 -4.05 0.84
C GLU A 173 12.79 -3.92 -0.69
N GLY A 174 13.82 -3.23 -1.18
CA GLY A 174 14.09 -3.15 -2.62
C GLY A 174 14.84 -4.39 -3.11
N ASP A 175 14.82 -4.58 -4.42
CA ASP A 175 15.71 -5.56 -5.07
C ASP A 175 17.20 -5.17 -4.94
N GLU A 176 18.09 -5.93 -5.58
CA GLU A 176 19.54 -5.69 -5.61
C GLU A 176 19.93 -4.28 -6.09
N TYR A 177 19.05 -3.60 -6.84
CA TYR A 177 19.23 -2.25 -7.34
C TYR A 177 18.53 -1.19 -6.48
N GLY A 178 18.04 -1.56 -5.30
CA GLY A 178 17.30 -0.70 -4.37
C GLY A 178 15.90 -0.33 -4.87
N LYS A 179 15.37 -1.09 -5.85
CA LYS A 179 14.13 -0.80 -6.54
C LYS A 179 12.99 -1.59 -5.89
N LEU A 180 11.97 -0.87 -5.41
CA LEU A 180 10.78 -1.50 -4.81
C LEU A 180 9.90 -2.22 -5.86
N PRO A 181 8.98 -3.12 -5.45
CA PRO A 181 8.07 -3.80 -6.37
C PRO A 181 7.25 -2.85 -7.24
N VAL A 182 7.01 -3.24 -8.50
CA VAL A 182 6.28 -2.40 -9.47
C VAL A 182 4.85 -2.12 -9.01
N TYR A 183 4.16 -3.11 -8.48
CA TYR A 183 2.82 -2.95 -7.91
C TYR A 183 2.83 -3.31 -6.43
N VAL A 184 2.12 -2.51 -5.66
CA VAL A 184 1.91 -2.74 -4.24
C VAL A 184 0.44 -2.57 -3.86
N VAL A 185 0.02 -3.32 -2.86
CA VAL A 185 -1.23 -3.11 -2.13
C VAL A 185 -0.91 -2.36 -0.84
N TYR A 186 -1.76 -1.41 -0.47
CA TYR A 186 -1.66 -0.71 0.82
C TYR A 186 -2.97 -0.82 1.61
N HIS A 187 -2.87 -0.86 2.93
CA HIS A 187 -4.05 -0.87 3.82
C HIS A 187 -4.57 0.54 4.07
N GLU A 188 -3.67 1.47 4.35
CA GLU A 188 -3.96 2.83 4.80
C GLU A 188 -3.19 3.85 3.96
N LEU A 189 -3.83 4.99 3.70
CA LEU A 189 -3.19 6.16 3.09
C LEU A 189 -3.21 7.31 4.11
N ILE A 190 -2.03 7.71 4.57
CA ILE A 190 -1.84 8.80 5.51
C ILE A 190 -1.61 10.09 4.70
N ASN A 191 -2.61 10.97 4.70
CA ASN A 191 -2.53 12.24 4.00
C ASN A 191 -1.82 13.28 4.87
N THR A 192 -0.56 13.58 4.55
CA THR A 192 0.21 14.67 5.15
C THR A 192 0.70 15.63 4.06
N THR A 193 1.69 16.48 4.35
CA THR A 193 2.38 17.27 3.32
C THR A 193 3.01 16.38 2.24
N ARG A 194 3.43 15.17 2.61
CA ARG A 194 3.82 14.09 1.69
C ARG A 194 2.96 12.86 2.01
N PRO A 195 2.03 12.47 1.12
CA PRO A 195 1.18 11.31 1.36
C PRO A 195 2.00 10.02 1.48
N PHE A 196 1.71 9.20 2.50
CA PHE A 196 2.38 7.93 2.75
C PHE A 196 1.41 6.75 2.78
N MET A 197 1.83 5.62 2.20
CA MET A 197 1.13 4.34 2.30
C MET A 197 1.64 3.55 3.50
N ARG A 198 0.73 2.99 4.30
CA ARG A 198 1.03 2.16 5.46
C ARG A 198 0.46 0.75 5.31
N ASN A 199 1.17 -0.21 5.90
CA ASN A 199 0.95 -1.66 5.74
C ASN A 199 0.95 -2.02 4.26
N VAL A 200 2.14 -2.05 3.67
CA VAL A 200 2.34 -2.25 2.22
C VAL A 200 2.73 -3.70 1.94
N CYS A 201 2.26 -4.25 0.83
CA CYS A 201 2.66 -5.57 0.35
C CYS A 201 2.93 -5.55 -1.15
N GLY A 202 4.05 -6.11 -1.58
CA GLY A 202 4.35 -6.30 -3.00
C GLY A 202 3.40 -7.31 -3.65
N VAL A 203 2.96 -7.02 -4.88
CA VAL A 203 2.07 -7.89 -5.66
C VAL A 203 2.55 -8.07 -7.10
N GLU A 204 2.16 -9.18 -7.73
CA GLU A 204 2.55 -9.50 -9.10
C GLU A 204 1.65 -8.79 -10.12
N GLN A 205 2.24 -8.29 -11.21
CA GLN A 205 1.50 -7.62 -12.29
C GLN A 205 0.43 -8.52 -12.93
N THR A 206 0.64 -9.84 -12.96
CA THR A 206 -0.29 -10.82 -13.52
C THR A 206 -1.64 -10.82 -12.80
N TRP A 207 -1.65 -10.56 -11.49
CA TRP A 207 -2.87 -10.48 -10.67
C TRP A 207 -3.56 -9.12 -10.77
N VAL A 208 -2.78 -8.05 -10.97
CA VAL A 208 -3.27 -6.67 -11.03
C VAL A 208 -3.97 -6.38 -12.37
N LYS A 209 -3.41 -6.84 -13.50
CA LYS A 209 -3.97 -6.63 -14.85
C LYS A 209 -5.49 -6.87 -14.98
N PRO A 210 -6.06 -8.00 -14.51
CA PRO A 210 -7.50 -8.23 -14.61
C PRO A 210 -8.33 -7.28 -13.72
N ILE A 211 -7.78 -6.79 -12.62
CA ILE A 211 -8.43 -5.81 -11.73
C ILE A 211 -8.47 -4.45 -12.41
N LEU A 212 -7.36 -4.00 -13.01
CA LEU A 212 -7.29 -2.74 -13.77
C LEU A 212 -8.33 -2.70 -14.89
N LYS A 213 -8.43 -3.77 -15.69
CA LYS A 213 -9.43 -3.90 -16.76
C LYS A 213 -10.87 -3.80 -16.26
N LYS A 214 -11.14 -4.21 -15.01
CA LYS A 214 -12.46 -4.05 -14.39
C LYS A 214 -12.68 -2.61 -13.95
N LEU A 215 -11.66 -1.98 -13.34
CA LEU A 215 -11.72 -0.59 -12.88
C LEU A 215 -11.92 0.41 -14.04
N GLU A 216 -11.24 0.20 -15.17
CA GLU A 216 -11.39 1.04 -16.37
C GLU A 216 -12.82 1.05 -16.93
N LYS A 217 -13.58 -0.04 -16.74
CA LYS A 217 -14.97 -0.16 -17.20
C LYS A 217 -15.97 0.52 -16.26
N LEU A 218 -15.55 0.91 -15.05
CA LEU A 218 -16.46 1.49 -14.06
C LEU A 218 -16.69 2.97 -14.34
N ASN A 219 -17.96 3.34 -14.49
CA ASN A 219 -18.36 4.74 -14.57
C ASN A 219 -18.60 5.29 -13.16
N ILE A 220 -17.61 6.00 -12.64
CA ILE A 220 -17.60 6.48 -11.24
C ILE A 220 -18.73 7.48 -11.01
N ASN A 221 -19.04 8.33 -11.99
CA ASN A 221 -20.15 9.28 -11.93
C ASN A 221 -21.53 8.60 -11.78
N LYS A 222 -21.68 7.36 -12.29
CA LYS A 222 -22.91 6.57 -12.13
C LYS A 222 -22.96 5.90 -10.75
N LEU A 223 -21.81 5.54 -10.18
CA LEU A 223 -21.69 4.91 -8.86
C LEU A 223 -21.83 5.93 -7.72
N SER A 224 -21.41 7.18 -7.93
CA SER A 224 -21.50 8.25 -6.93
C SER A 224 -22.89 8.87 -6.80
N GLY A 225 -23.93 8.27 -7.40
CA GLY A 225 -25.31 8.71 -7.24
C GLY A 225 -25.69 10.00 -7.97
N GLY A 226 -24.91 10.44 -8.97
CA GLY A 226 -25.33 11.46 -9.93
C GLY A 226 -25.90 12.76 -9.34
N SER A 227 -25.10 13.53 -8.60
CA SER A 227 -25.37 14.97 -8.44
C SER A 227 -24.63 15.71 -9.55
N SER A 228 -25.36 16.20 -10.55
CA SER A 228 -24.83 17.12 -11.55
C SER A 228 -24.44 18.45 -10.90
N ALA A 229 -23.16 18.77 -10.87
CA ALA A 229 -22.61 20.10 -11.16
C ALA A 229 -21.06 20.08 -11.08
N LEU A 230 -20.39 19.96 -12.23
CA LEU A 230 -19.50 20.98 -12.80
C LEU A 230 -18.62 20.37 -13.91
N THR A 231 -18.87 20.88 -15.11
CA THR A 231 -18.00 20.99 -16.30
C THR A 231 -17.28 19.74 -16.79
N ASP A 232 -17.90 19.19 -17.83
CA ASP A 232 -17.30 18.55 -19.01
C ASP A 232 -15.77 18.67 -19.15
N SER A 233 -15.10 17.52 -19.09
CA SER A 233 -13.85 17.30 -19.80
C SER A 233 -13.89 15.89 -20.39
N GLY A 234 -14.48 15.78 -21.58
CA GLY A 234 -14.33 14.63 -22.45
C GLY A 234 -12.86 14.32 -22.83
N PRO A 235 -12.61 13.19 -23.50
CA PRO A 235 -11.28 12.62 -23.66
C PRO A 235 -10.33 13.53 -24.45
N LEU A 236 -9.07 13.54 -24.04
CA LEU A 236 -7.96 14.20 -24.72
C LEU A 236 -7.78 13.63 -26.14
N GLU A 237 -8.41 14.25 -27.13
CA GLU A 237 -7.97 14.18 -28.52
C GLU A 237 -6.69 15.02 -28.68
N GLU A 238 -5.65 14.42 -29.27
CA GLU A 238 -4.44 15.10 -29.72
C GLU A 238 -4.79 16.22 -30.71
N LYS A 239 -4.84 17.46 -30.24
CA LYS A 239 -4.80 18.63 -31.12
C LYS A 239 -3.36 18.97 -31.45
N GLN A 240 -3.00 18.73 -32.71
CA GLN A 240 -1.87 19.36 -33.39
C GLN A 240 -1.86 20.88 -33.13
N PRO A 241 -0.68 21.53 -32.97
CA PRO A 241 -0.62 22.94 -32.63
C PRO A 241 -1.01 23.82 -33.83
N GLY A 242 -2.27 24.24 -33.84
CA GLY A 242 -2.79 25.35 -34.64
C GLY A 242 -2.42 26.71 -34.02
N SER A 243 -2.25 27.70 -34.89
CA SER A 243 -1.64 29.02 -34.68
C SER A 243 -2.13 29.85 -33.47
N PRO A 244 -1.24 30.68 -32.87
CA PRO A 244 -1.59 31.49 -31.70
C PRO A 244 -2.49 32.67 -32.08
N THR A 245 -3.52 32.87 -31.25
CA THR A 245 -4.42 34.02 -31.29
C THR A 245 -3.69 35.32 -30.93
N LYS A 246 -4.10 36.45 -31.56
CA LYS A 246 -3.43 37.77 -31.53
C LYS A 246 -3.09 38.32 -30.13
N ALA A 247 -3.79 37.92 -29.08
CA ALA A 247 -3.52 38.37 -27.71
C ALA A 247 -2.33 37.66 -27.04
N ALA A 248 -2.02 36.42 -27.43
CA ALA A 248 -0.85 35.68 -26.94
C ALA A 248 0.44 36.18 -27.61
N ALA A 249 0.38 36.48 -28.91
CA ALA A 249 1.50 37.02 -29.68
C ALA A 249 2.02 38.36 -29.12
N ALA A 250 1.11 39.26 -28.69
CA ALA A 250 1.48 40.55 -28.11
C ALA A 250 2.15 40.44 -26.72
N LYS A 251 1.79 39.41 -25.93
CA LYS A 251 2.46 39.13 -24.65
C LYS A 251 3.80 38.43 -24.84
N GLN A 252 3.92 37.55 -25.83
CA GLN A 252 5.18 36.91 -26.21
C GLN A 252 6.21 37.93 -26.67
N SER A 253 5.80 38.90 -27.52
CA SER A 253 6.72 39.92 -28.04
C SER A 253 7.27 40.86 -26.95
N ASP A 254 6.46 41.19 -25.93
CA ASP A 254 6.93 42.01 -24.80
C ASP A 254 7.93 41.24 -23.92
N VAL A 255 7.73 39.93 -23.73
CA VAL A 255 8.66 39.07 -22.98
C VAL A 255 9.98 38.88 -23.73
N ASP A 256 9.93 38.62 -25.04
CA ASP A 256 11.13 38.44 -25.86
C ASP A 256 11.97 39.73 -25.95
N SER A 257 11.31 40.90 -26.01
CA SER A 257 12.01 42.19 -25.98
C SER A 257 12.79 42.39 -24.67
N LYS A 258 12.22 41.98 -23.53
CA LYS A 258 12.87 42.07 -22.21
C LYS A 258 14.05 41.12 -22.08
N ILE A 259 13.94 39.91 -22.65
CA ILE A 259 15.03 38.92 -22.68
C ILE A 259 16.19 39.43 -23.52
N GLN A 260 15.91 40.06 -24.67
CA GLN A 260 16.94 40.58 -25.56
C GLN A 260 17.66 41.79 -24.95
N ALA A 261 16.93 42.71 -24.32
CA ALA A 261 17.53 43.84 -23.60
C ALA A 261 18.39 43.37 -22.40
N ALA A 262 18.00 42.29 -21.72
CA ALA A 262 18.81 41.70 -20.65
C ALA A 262 20.11 41.06 -21.17
N ARG A 263 20.06 40.38 -22.33
CA ARG A 263 21.23 39.78 -22.99
C ARG A 263 22.23 40.84 -23.46
N GLU A 264 21.76 41.93 -24.06
CA GLU A 264 22.64 43.02 -24.49
C GLU A 264 23.35 43.70 -23.32
N ARG A 265 22.64 43.94 -22.22
CA ARG A 265 23.24 44.46 -20.97
C ARG A 265 24.30 43.53 -20.40
N TYR A 266 24.10 42.21 -20.50
CA TYR A 266 25.08 41.23 -20.05
C TYR A 266 26.33 41.22 -20.94
N LEU A 267 26.16 41.25 -22.27
CA LEU A 267 27.27 41.29 -23.21
C LEU A 267 28.08 42.58 -23.11
N ALA A 268 27.42 43.72 -22.91
CA ALA A 268 28.09 45.01 -22.68
C ALA A 268 28.94 45.02 -21.40
N ARG A 269 28.57 44.24 -20.38
CA ARG A 269 29.38 44.05 -19.16
C ARG A 269 30.55 43.09 -19.37
N LYS A 270 30.40 42.11 -20.25
CA LYS A 270 31.44 41.09 -20.53
C LYS A 270 32.53 41.60 -21.49
N GLY A 271 32.22 42.57 -22.36
CA GLY A 271 33.17 43.20 -23.29
C GLY A 271 34.06 44.31 -22.70
N LYS A 272 33.95 44.60 -21.39
CA LYS A 272 34.79 45.59 -20.67
C LYS A 272 35.77 44.95 -19.67
N LYS A 273 36.05 43.66 -19.82
CA LYS A 273 37.15 42.96 -19.12
C LYS A 273 38.18 42.50 -20.12
#